data_AF-A0A967H204-F1
#
_entry.id   AF-A0A967H204-F1
#
_cell.length_a   1.000
_cell.length_b   1.000
_cell.length_c   1.000
_cell.angle_alpha   90.00
_cell.angle_beta   90.00
_cell.angle_gamma   90.00
#
_symmetry.space_group_name_H-M   'P 1'
#
loop_
_entity.id
_entity.type
_entity.pdbx_description
1 polymer ?
#
loop_
_entity_poly.entity_id
_entity_poly.type
_entity_poly.pdbx_seq_one_letter_code
_entity_poly.pdbx_strand_id
1 'polypeptide(L)'
;MRLIPLLALLILPLFAGEVPSARGFVFDDRNGNGVRDQGEPGLPKVLVSNQREVAVTAGDGSWTLPASEDCTFFVVKPRGWMPPLSDHRLPRFYYTHKPKGSPPSKFPGVKPTGPLPASIDFPLRRQEEPDRFKAHFFGDTQARNRKELGYMARDTIQELIGTEARFGVTLGDILFDDLSLFEAHNSIVALIGVPWWNVIGNHDLNFDSPGDKHSDETFERVYGPNYYAFT
;
A
#
# COMPACT_ATOMS: atom_id res chain seq x y z
N MET A 1 -52.08 33.72 -39.21
CA MET A 1 -51.69 32.37 -38.76
C MET A 1 -50.17 32.36 -38.57
N ARG A 2 -49.68 32.39 -37.33
CA ARG A 2 -48.24 32.25 -37.03
C ARG A 2 -48.02 30.87 -36.42
N LEU A 3 -47.31 30.00 -37.13
CA LEU A 3 -46.89 28.69 -36.65
C LEU A 3 -45.82 28.87 -35.58
N ILE A 4 -46.07 28.36 -34.38
CA ILE A 4 -45.09 28.25 -33.30
C ILE A 4 -44.35 26.92 -33.52
N PRO A 5 -43.02 26.89 -33.68
CA PRO A 5 -42.29 25.64 -33.80
C PRO A 5 -42.20 24.98 -32.42
N LEU A 6 -42.68 23.73 -32.35
CA LEU A 6 -42.54 22.89 -31.17
C LEU A 6 -41.08 22.44 -31.07
N LEU A 7 -40.32 23.01 -30.14
CA LEU A 7 -38.95 22.59 -29.84
C LEU A 7 -39.02 21.28 -29.05
N ALA A 8 -38.75 20.14 -29.70
CA ALA A 8 -38.62 18.85 -29.03
C ALA A 8 -37.29 18.82 -28.26
N LEU A 9 -37.37 18.86 -26.93
CA LEU A 9 -36.22 18.69 -26.05
C LEU A 9 -35.80 17.22 -26.06
N LEU A 10 -34.74 16.90 -26.79
CA LEU A 10 -34.13 15.56 -26.80
C LEU A 10 -33.36 15.36 -25.48
N ILE A 11 -33.98 14.68 -24.52
CA ILE A 11 -33.30 14.24 -23.30
C ILE A 11 -32.43 13.02 -23.69
N LEU A 12 -31.15 13.26 -23.93
CA LEU A 12 -30.16 12.19 -24.04
C LEU A 12 -29.94 11.60 -22.65
N PRO A 13 -30.08 10.28 -22.45
CA PRO A 13 -29.70 9.68 -21.17
C PRO A 13 -28.20 9.87 -20.98
N LEU A 14 -27.81 10.52 -19.88
CA LEU A 14 -26.44 10.44 -19.38
C LEU A 14 -26.21 8.99 -18.99
N PHE A 15 -25.53 8.23 -19.86
CA PHE A 15 -24.94 6.98 -19.44
C PHE A 15 -23.80 7.32 -18.48
N ALA A 16 -24.09 7.33 -17.18
CA ALA A 16 -23.03 7.24 -16.19
C ALA A 16 -22.30 5.92 -16.43
N GLY A 17 -21.06 5.99 -16.91
CA GLY A 17 -20.24 4.80 -17.11
C GLY A 17 -20.16 4.02 -15.81
N GLU A 18 -20.39 2.71 -15.87
CA GLU A 18 -20.24 1.83 -14.71
C GLU A 18 -18.79 1.94 -14.21
N VAL A 19 -18.61 2.33 -12.95
CA VAL A 19 -17.27 2.38 -12.34
C VAL A 19 -16.73 0.95 -12.33
N PRO A 20 -15.56 0.68 -12.93
CA PRO A 20 -14.99 -0.66 -12.92
C PRO A 20 -14.89 -1.20 -11.49
N SER A 21 -15.12 -2.50 -11.32
CA SER A 21 -14.97 -3.16 -10.02
C SER A 21 -13.71 -4.02 -10.00
N ALA A 22 -12.88 -3.81 -8.99
CA ALA A 22 -11.81 -4.71 -8.60
C ALA A 22 -12.37 -5.80 -7.68
N ARG A 23 -11.81 -7.00 -7.79
CA ARG A 23 -12.21 -8.16 -7.00
C ARG A 23 -11.01 -9.04 -6.70
N GLY A 24 -11.14 -9.87 -5.67
CA GLY A 24 -10.22 -10.97 -5.45
C GLY A 24 -10.47 -11.67 -4.14
N PHE A 25 -9.45 -12.29 -3.58
CA PHE A 25 -9.56 -13.10 -2.37
C PHE A 25 -8.55 -12.70 -1.30
N VAL A 26 -8.93 -12.81 -0.03
CA VAL A 26 -7.98 -12.93 1.08
C VAL A 26 -7.96 -14.39 1.50
N PHE A 27 -6.78 -15.00 1.68
CA PHE A 27 -6.68 -16.45 1.92
C PHE A 27 -5.51 -16.83 2.84
N ASP A 28 -5.63 -18.02 3.45
CA ASP A 28 -4.59 -18.68 4.26
C ASP A 28 -3.56 -19.30 3.32
N ASP A 29 -2.50 -18.54 3.02
CA ASP A 29 -1.36 -18.96 2.20
C ASP A 29 -0.47 -19.91 3.01
N ARG A 30 -0.82 -21.20 2.97
CA ARG A 30 -0.24 -22.21 3.86
C ARG A 30 1.16 -22.57 3.45
N ASN A 31 1.46 -22.52 2.15
CA ASN A 31 2.79 -22.85 1.64
C ASN A 31 3.69 -21.61 1.50
N GLY A 32 3.14 -20.39 1.50
CA GLY A 32 3.89 -19.14 1.42
C GLY A 32 4.30 -18.72 0.02
N ASN A 33 3.66 -19.25 -1.03
CA ASN A 33 4.01 -18.93 -2.41
C ASN A 33 3.25 -17.71 -2.95
N GLY A 34 2.30 -17.16 -2.19
CA GLY A 34 1.50 -16.01 -2.56
C GLY A 34 0.44 -16.27 -3.63
N VAL A 35 0.20 -17.53 -4.00
CA VAL A 35 -0.78 -17.97 -4.99
C VAL A 35 -1.82 -18.83 -4.27
N ARG A 36 -3.11 -18.56 -4.51
CA ARG A 36 -4.17 -19.34 -3.87
C ARG A 36 -4.26 -20.74 -4.47
N ASP A 37 -3.70 -21.72 -3.76
CA ASP A 37 -3.67 -23.12 -4.16
C ASP A 37 -4.90 -23.92 -3.72
N GLN A 38 -5.07 -25.11 -4.30
CA GLN A 38 -6.10 -26.04 -3.85
C GLN A 38 -5.85 -26.43 -2.38
N GLY A 39 -6.86 -26.22 -1.53
CA GLY A 39 -6.77 -26.52 -0.10
C GLY A 39 -6.34 -25.31 0.76
N GLU A 40 -6.11 -24.15 0.16
CA GLU A 40 -5.90 -22.88 0.86
C GLU A 40 -7.24 -22.14 1.01
N PRO A 41 -7.84 -22.17 2.22
CA PRO A 41 -9.14 -21.58 2.44
C PRO A 41 -9.07 -20.06 2.35
N GLY A 42 -10.13 -19.47 1.83
CA GLY A 42 -10.33 -18.04 1.96
C GLY A 42 -10.60 -17.64 3.41
N LEU A 43 -10.26 -16.40 3.74
CA LEU A 43 -10.40 -15.83 5.07
C LEU A 43 -11.63 -14.91 5.12
N PRO A 44 -12.70 -15.30 5.83
CA PRO A 44 -13.90 -14.48 5.95
C PRO A 44 -13.71 -13.35 6.96
N LYS A 45 -14.52 -12.30 6.82
CA LYS A 45 -14.57 -11.15 7.75
C LYS A 45 -13.26 -10.36 7.86
N VAL A 46 -12.37 -10.46 6.88
CA VAL A 46 -11.19 -9.61 6.76
C VAL A 46 -11.58 -8.33 6.01
N LEU A 47 -11.04 -7.19 6.44
CA LEU A 47 -11.32 -5.92 5.78
C LEU A 47 -10.36 -5.69 4.62
N VAL A 48 -10.88 -5.22 3.49
CA VAL A 48 -10.11 -4.77 2.33
C VAL A 48 -10.56 -3.35 2.02
N SER A 49 -9.62 -2.45 1.72
CA SER A 49 -9.93 -1.05 1.43
C SER A 49 -9.27 -0.58 0.14
N ASN A 50 -9.94 0.34 -0.56
CA ASN A 50 -9.38 1.09 -1.70
C ASN A 50 -9.02 2.53 -1.31
N GLN A 51 -8.74 2.78 -0.02
CA GLN A 51 -8.52 4.09 0.60
C GLN A 51 -9.76 5.00 0.69
N ARG A 52 -10.90 4.62 0.08
CA ARG A 52 -12.17 5.37 0.16
C ARG A 52 -13.29 4.58 0.83
N GLU A 53 -13.37 3.31 0.50
CA GLU A 53 -14.37 2.35 0.94
C GLU A 53 -13.71 1.15 1.59
N VAL A 54 -14.49 0.39 2.35
CA VAL A 54 -14.07 -0.84 3.01
C VAL A 54 -15.06 -1.95 2.67
N ALA A 55 -14.55 -3.06 2.15
CA ALA A 55 -15.28 -4.29 1.96
C ALA A 55 -14.91 -5.29 3.07
N VAL A 56 -15.87 -6.15 3.41
CA VAL A 56 -15.66 -7.28 4.33
C VAL A 56 -15.66 -8.54 3.49
N THR A 57 -14.64 -9.38 3.61
CA THR A 57 -14.57 -10.62 2.84
C THR A 57 -15.70 -11.57 3.18
N ALA A 58 -16.26 -12.21 2.15
CA ALA A 58 -17.30 -13.22 2.28
C ALA A 58 -16.78 -14.53 2.88
N GLY A 59 -17.67 -15.51 3.06
CA GLY A 59 -17.36 -16.82 3.66
C GLY A 59 -16.19 -17.57 3.00
N ASP A 60 -15.99 -17.37 1.70
CA ASP A 60 -14.95 -17.96 0.88
C ASP A 60 -13.71 -17.06 0.69
N GLY A 61 -13.64 -15.94 1.42
CA GLY A 61 -12.57 -14.94 1.34
C GLY A 61 -12.70 -13.92 0.21
N SER A 62 -13.75 -14.00 -0.62
CA SER A 62 -13.93 -13.07 -1.74
C SER A 62 -14.27 -11.65 -1.29
N TRP A 63 -13.82 -10.66 -2.06
CA TRP A 63 -14.13 -9.24 -1.88
C TRP A 63 -14.29 -8.54 -3.23
N THR A 64 -15.03 -7.44 -3.24
CA THR A 64 -15.22 -6.55 -4.41
C THR A 64 -15.27 -5.10 -3.94
N LEU A 65 -14.60 -4.20 -4.66
CA LEU A 65 -14.60 -2.75 -4.43
C LEU A 65 -14.59 -2.00 -5.77
N PRO A 66 -15.11 -0.76 -5.83
CA PRO A 66 -14.96 0.08 -7.01
C PRO A 66 -13.49 0.46 -7.23
N ALA A 67 -13.14 0.66 -8.50
CA ALA A 67 -11.78 0.95 -8.96
C ALA A 67 -11.77 2.20 -9.85
N SER A 68 -10.99 3.20 -9.46
CA SER A 68 -10.60 4.34 -10.31
C SER A 68 -9.31 4.03 -11.06
N GLU A 69 -8.97 4.80 -12.11
CA GLU A 69 -7.69 4.70 -12.83
C GLU A 69 -6.45 5.06 -11.97
N ASP A 70 -6.67 5.39 -10.70
CA ASP A 70 -5.67 5.72 -9.70
C ASP A 70 -6.26 5.32 -8.33
N CYS A 71 -5.95 4.11 -7.88
CA CYS A 71 -6.34 3.63 -6.55
C CYS A 71 -5.38 2.55 -6.04
N THR A 72 -5.30 2.43 -4.72
CA THR A 72 -4.53 1.37 -4.07
C THR A 72 -5.48 0.54 -3.21
N PHE A 73 -5.56 -0.76 -3.51
CA PHE A 73 -6.28 -1.75 -2.72
C PHE A 73 -5.34 -2.34 -1.69
N PHE A 74 -5.77 -2.49 -0.45
CA PHE A 74 -4.96 -3.15 0.57
C PHE A 74 -5.82 -3.95 1.54
N VAL A 75 -5.25 -5.05 2.04
CA VAL A 75 -5.84 -5.82 3.13
C VAL A 75 -5.50 -5.15 4.46
N VAL A 76 -6.51 -4.90 5.28
CA VAL A 76 -6.30 -4.48 6.67
C VAL A 76 -5.85 -5.71 7.42
N LYS A 77 -4.57 -5.74 7.79
CA LYS A 77 -3.93 -6.90 8.42
C LYS A 77 -4.69 -7.30 9.70
N PRO A 78 -5.33 -8.48 9.72
CA PRO A 78 -6.05 -8.94 10.90
C PRO A 78 -5.11 -9.56 11.92
N ARG A 79 -5.48 -9.47 13.20
CA ARG A 79 -4.79 -10.19 14.27
C ARG A 79 -4.61 -11.67 13.94
N GLY A 80 -3.42 -12.18 14.23
CA GLY A 80 -3.07 -13.59 14.04
C GLY A 80 -2.66 -13.94 12.60
N TRP A 81 -2.53 -12.93 11.74
CA TRP A 81 -2.17 -13.08 10.34
C TRP A 81 -1.11 -12.07 9.92
N MET A 82 -0.29 -12.45 8.96
CA MET A 82 0.78 -11.60 8.44
C MET A 82 0.86 -11.73 6.92
N PRO A 83 0.84 -10.61 6.17
CA PRO A 83 1.15 -10.64 4.75
C PRO A 83 2.62 -11.08 4.51
N PRO A 84 2.96 -11.58 3.31
CA PRO A 84 4.34 -11.82 2.94
C PRO A 84 5.20 -10.57 3.12
N LEU A 85 6.48 -10.78 3.39
CA LEU A 85 7.46 -9.71 3.50
C LEU A 85 8.31 -9.63 2.23
N SER A 86 8.76 -8.43 1.89
CA SER A 86 9.90 -8.26 0.98
C SER A 86 11.21 -8.64 1.68
N ASP A 87 12.29 -8.73 0.89
CA ASP A 87 13.65 -8.93 1.42
C ASP A 87 14.07 -7.79 2.36
N HIS A 88 13.46 -6.61 2.21
CA HIS A 88 13.64 -5.45 3.09
C HIS A 88 12.68 -5.43 4.29
N ARG A 89 12.03 -6.56 4.60
CA ARG A 89 11.04 -6.67 5.70
C ARG A 89 9.81 -5.77 5.57
N LEU A 90 9.55 -5.23 4.37
CA LEU A 90 8.35 -4.46 4.09
C LEU A 90 7.17 -5.40 3.81
N PRO A 91 6.02 -5.23 4.47
CA PRO A 91 4.81 -6.01 4.21
C PRO A 91 4.27 -5.83 2.78
N ARG A 92 3.88 -6.93 2.13
CA ARG A 92 3.24 -6.97 0.81
C ARG A 92 1.73 -7.15 0.96
N PHE A 93 1.04 -6.06 1.33
CA PHE A 93 -0.38 -6.09 1.72
C PHE A 93 -1.29 -5.30 0.78
N TYR A 94 -0.78 -4.83 -0.36
CA TYR A 94 -1.48 -3.93 -1.26
C TYR A 94 -1.24 -4.24 -2.73
N TYR A 95 -2.12 -3.71 -3.57
CA TYR A 95 -1.99 -3.61 -5.02
C TYR A 95 -2.40 -2.21 -5.46
N THR A 96 -1.52 -1.52 -6.18
CA THR A 96 -1.82 -0.22 -6.79
C THR A 96 -2.31 -0.44 -8.23
N HIS A 97 -3.42 0.21 -8.57
CA HIS A 97 -3.97 0.28 -9.92
C HIS A 97 -3.77 1.68 -10.50
N LYS A 98 -2.79 1.79 -11.40
CA LYS A 98 -2.49 2.98 -12.20
C LYS A 98 -2.18 2.54 -13.64
N PRO A 99 -3.19 2.35 -14.51
CA PRO A 99 -2.99 1.79 -15.85
C PRO A 99 -1.92 2.50 -16.68
N LYS A 100 -1.82 3.83 -16.52
CA LYS A 100 -0.89 4.70 -17.24
C LYS A 100 0.39 4.98 -16.46
N GLY A 101 0.49 4.49 -15.21
CA GLY A 101 1.57 4.82 -14.28
C GLY A 101 1.55 6.27 -13.81
N SER A 102 2.52 6.62 -12.99
CA SER A 102 2.73 7.98 -12.51
C SER A 102 3.30 8.87 -13.61
N PRO A 103 3.07 10.19 -13.57
CA PRO A 103 3.77 11.15 -14.41
C PRO A 103 5.30 11.04 -14.26
N PRO A 104 6.08 11.36 -15.30
CA PRO A 104 7.53 11.44 -15.18
C PRO A 104 7.95 12.48 -14.14
N SER A 105 8.92 12.13 -13.30
CA SER A 105 9.53 13.02 -12.30
C SER A 105 10.97 12.59 -12.03
N LYS A 106 11.74 13.43 -11.33
CA LYS A 106 13.12 13.13 -10.93
C LYS A 106 13.22 11.84 -10.11
N PHE A 107 12.28 11.64 -9.19
CA PHE A 107 12.15 10.44 -8.38
C PHE A 107 11.03 9.56 -8.92
N PRO A 108 11.32 8.44 -9.61
CA PRO A 108 10.30 7.68 -10.31
C PRO A 108 9.14 7.25 -9.40
N GLY A 109 7.93 7.40 -9.92
CA GLY A 109 6.70 6.86 -9.33
C GLY A 109 6.35 5.46 -9.84
N VAL A 110 5.13 5.01 -9.54
CA VAL A 110 4.55 3.74 -9.95
C VAL A 110 4.60 3.56 -11.48
N LYS A 111 5.13 2.42 -11.93
CA LYS A 111 5.14 2.06 -13.36
C LYS A 111 3.71 1.74 -13.85
N PRO A 112 3.41 1.85 -15.15
CA PRO A 112 2.12 1.45 -15.70
C PRO A 112 1.73 0.03 -15.27
N THR A 113 0.60 -0.10 -14.57
CA THR A 113 0.12 -1.38 -14.03
C THR A 113 -0.67 -2.16 -15.08
N GLY A 114 -1.06 -1.50 -16.18
CA GLY A 114 -1.99 -2.05 -17.17
C GLY A 114 -3.44 -2.07 -16.68
N PRO A 115 -4.34 -2.77 -17.40
CA PRO A 115 -5.73 -2.93 -16.98
C PRO A 115 -5.83 -3.67 -15.63
N LEU A 116 -7.00 -3.58 -14.98
CA LEU A 116 -7.25 -4.36 -13.77
C LEU A 116 -7.00 -5.86 -14.04
N PRO A 117 -6.27 -6.55 -13.15
CA PRO A 117 -6.13 -7.99 -13.25
C PRO A 117 -7.49 -8.67 -12.99
N ALA A 118 -7.61 -9.93 -13.41
CA ALA A 118 -8.83 -10.71 -13.17
C ALA A 118 -9.12 -10.93 -11.67
N SER A 119 -8.07 -10.97 -10.86
CA SER A 119 -8.13 -11.08 -9.39
C SER A 119 -6.98 -10.30 -8.75
N ILE A 120 -7.26 -9.68 -7.61
CA ILE A 120 -6.26 -9.09 -6.70
C ILE A 120 -6.33 -9.90 -5.41
N ASP A 121 -5.37 -10.81 -5.23
CA ASP A 121 -5.39 -11.73 -4.10
C ASP A 121 -4.39 -11.30 -3.02
N PHE A 122 -4.83 -11.36 -1.77
CA PHE A 122 -4.05 -11.04 -0.58
C PHE A 122 -3.73 -12.31 0.20
N PRO A 123 -2.53 -12.90 -0.01
CA PRO A 123 -2.07 -14.03 0.78
C PRO A 123 -1.79 -13.56 2.21
N LEU A 124 -2.24 -14.33 3.20
CA LEU A 124 -1.89 -14.13 4.60
C LEU A 124 -1.41 -15.45 5.20
N ARG A 125 -0.37 -15.36 6.02
CA ARG A 125 0.14 -16.50 6.81
C ARG A 125 -0.28 -16.35 8.26
N ARG A 126 -0.62 -17.46 8.91
CA ARG A 126 -0.85 -17.46 10.35
C ARG A 126 0.42 -17.03 11.08
N GLN A 127 0.25 -16.11 12.04
CA GLN A 127 1.30 -15.62 12.90
C GLN A 127 0.77 -15.58 14.33
N GLU A 128 1.58 -16.02 15.29
CA GLU A 128 1.23 -15.86 16.71
C GLU A 128 1.39 -14.40 17.12
N GLU A 129 0.33 -13.82 17.69
CA GLU A 129 0.31 -12.42 18.12
C GLU A 129 -0.15 -12.32 19.58
N PRO A 130 0.79 -12.18 20.53
CA PRO A 130 0.47 -12.11 21.95
C PRO A 130 -0.26 -10.80 22.28
N ASP A 131 -1.09 -10.81 23.33
CA ASP A 131 -1.77 -9.59 23.81
C ASP A 131 -0.79 -8.51 24.29
N ARG A 132 0.42 -8.91 24.70
CA ARG A 132 1.47 -8.00 25.13
C ARG A 132 2.71 -8.20 24.27
N PHE A 133 3.13 -7.13 23.60
CA PHE A 133 4.28 -7.12 22.72
C PHE A 133 5.06 -5.81 22.83
N LYS A 134 6.28 -5.79 22.30
CA LYS A 134 7.08 -4.59 22.08
C LYS A 134 6.99 -4.20 20.60
N ALA A 135 7.07 -2.90 20.32
CA ALA A 135 7.15 -2.37 18.97
C ALA A 135 8.11 -1.17 18.96
N HIS A 136 8.74 -0.95 17.81
CA HIS A 136 9.63 0.19 17.59
C HIS A 136 8.93 1.28 16.79
N PHE A 137 9.14 2.53 17.15
CA PHE A 137 8.62 3.67 16.41
C PHE A 137 9.76 4.65 16.16
N PHE A 138 10.00 4.96 14.89
CA PHE A 138 10.90 6.02 14.48
C PHE A 138 10.07 7.21 14.04
N GLY A 139 10.46 8.41 14.48
CA GLY A 139 9.98 9.67 13.92
C GLY A 139 11.16 10.41 13.35
N ASP A 140 10.96 11.06 12.20
CA ASP A 140 11.85 12.08 11.67
C ASP A 140 13.31 11.61 11.52
N THR A 141 13.54 10.42 10.96
CA THR A 141 14.90 9.94 10.74
C THR A 141 15.67 10.84 9.78
N GLN A 142 14.97 11.46 8.82
CA GLN A 142 15.41 12.57 7.96
C GLN A 142 16.85 12.51 7.45
N ALA A 143 17.37 11.32 7.14
CA ALA A 143 18.73 11.19 6.64
C ALA A 143 18.82 11.85 5.26
N ARG A 144 19.74 12.81 5.11
CA ARG A 144 19.87 13.63 3.88
C ARG A 144 20.70 12.97 2.79
N ASN A 145 21.54 12.02 3.16
CA ASN A 145 22.50 11.40 2.26
C ASN A 145 23.02 10.07 2.84
N ARG A 146 23.80 9.35 2.04
CA ARG A 146 24.39 8.06 2.42
C ARG A 146 25.29 8.12 3.68
N LYS A 147 25.93 9.25 3.95
CA LYS A 147 26.76 9.42 5.15
C LYS A 147 25.88 9.41 6.41
N GLU A 148 24.77 10.15 6.37
CA GLU A 148 23.81 10.19 7.48
C GLU A 148 23.05 8.88 7.65
N LEU A 149 22.70 8.19 6.56
CA LEU A 149 22.23 6.80 6.65
C LEU A 149 23.26 5.88 7.33
N GLY A 150 24.55 6.10 7.09
CA GLY A 150 25.62 5.40 7.77
C GLY A 150 25.70 5.70 9.27
N TYR A 151 25.34 6.92 9.71
CA TYR A 151 25.20 7.25 11.14
C TYR A 151 24.01 6.50 11.74
N MET A 152 22.83 6.59 11.11
CA MET A 152 21.63 5.86 11.53
C MET A 152 21.89 4.35 11.66
N ALA A 153 22.59 3.75 10.69
CA ALA A 153 22.92 2.33 10.69
C ALA A 153 23.76 1.92 11.92
N ARG A 154 24.79 2.71 12.27
CA ARG A 154 25.70 2.39 13.37
C ARG A 154 25.14 2.75 14.73
N ASP A 155 24.52 3.92 14.83
CA ASP A 155 24.22 4.54 16.12
C ASP A 155 22.79 4.22 16.59
N THR A 156 21.91 3.77 15.69
CA THR A 156 20.52 3.42 16.01
C THR A 156 20.20 1.97 15.64
N ILE A 157 20.39 1.59 14.38
CA ILE A 157 19.95 0.27 13.91
C ILE A 157 20.72 -0.87 14.57
N GLN A 158 22.04 -0.72 14.73
CA GLN A 158 22.88 -1.76 15.32
C GLN A 158 22.40 -2.18 16.72
N GLU A 159 21.93 -1.24 17.53
CA GLU A 159 21.43 -1.48 18.89
C GLU A 159 20.09 -2.22 18.92
N LEU A 160 19.37 -2.25 17.80
CA LEU A 160 18.05 -2.89 17.69
C LEU A 160 18.13 -4.29 17.08
N ILE A 161 19.30 -4.72 16.61
CA ILE A 161 19.50 -6.08 16.10
C ILE A 161 19.30 -7.07 17.25
N GLY A 162 18.43 -8.06 17.03
CA GLY A 162 18.05 -9.03 18.06
C GLY A 162 16.98 -8.52 19.03
N THR A 163 16.30 -7.42 18.70
CA THR A 163 15.15 -6.92 19.47
C THR A 163 14.05 -7.99 19.67
N GLU A 164 13.34 -7.88 20.79
CA GLU A 164 12.10 -8.64 21.06
C GLU A 164 10.84 -7.96 20.48
N ALA A 165 11.01 -6.82 19.81
CA ALA A 165 9.90 -6.14 19.13
C ALA A 165 9.26 -7.05 18.07
N ARG A 166 7.94 -6.96 17.93
CA ARG A 166 7.20 -7.74 16.91
C ARG A 166 7.14 -7.03 15.56
N PHE A 167 7.30 -5.72 15.58
CA PHE A 167 7.36 -4.87 14.39
C PHE A 167 7.94 -3.50 14.71
N GLY A 168 8.17 -2.70 13.68
CA GLY A 168 8.28 -1.27 13.85
C GLY A 168 7.58 -0.45 12.77
N VAL A 169 7.49 0.86 13.02
CA VAL A 169 6.87 1.85 12.15
C VAL A 169 7.75 3.09 12.09
N THR A 170 8.05 3.58 10.89
CA THR A 170 8.54 4.96 10.71
C THR A 170 7.35 5.89 10.47
N LEU A 171 7.23 6.95 11.27
CA LEU A 171 6.08 7.83 11.36
C LEU A 171 6.16 9.06 10.42
N GLY A 172 6.73 8.87 9.23
CA GLY A 172 6.98 9.95 8.28
C GLY A 172 8.33 10.61 8.47
N ASP A 173 8.65 11.47 7.51
CA ASP A 173 9.94 12.16 7.39
C ASP A 173 11.08 11.14 7.47
N ILE A 174 10.89 10.06 6.69
CA ILE A 174 11.77 8.89 6.62
C ILE A 174 13.14 9.36 6.15
N LEU A 175 13.12 10.17 5.09
CA LEU A 175 14.27 10.89 4.60
C LEU A 175 13.99 12.39 4.66
N PHE A 176 15.03 13.17 4.37
CA PHE A 176 14.83 14.55 3.93
C PHE A 176 14.32 14.52 2.47
N ASP A 177 14.68 15.48 1.61
CA ASP A 177 14.10 15.57 0.26
C ASP A 177 14.74 14.66 -0.82
N ASP A 178 15.59 13.70 -0.46
CA ASP A 178 16.26 12.79 -1.41
C ASP A 178 15.62 11.40 -1.42
N LEU A 179 14.47 11.29 -2.10
CA LEU A 179 13.69 10.05 -2.20
C LEU A 179 14.43 8.91 -2.94
N SER A 180 15.56 9.21 -3.60
CA SER A 180 16.39 8.17 -4.23
C SER A 180 17.04 7.22 -3.21
N LEU A 181 17.05 7.60 -1.93
CA LEU A 181 17.66 6.83 -0.87
C LEU A 181 16.69 5.86 -0.17
N PHE A 182 15.40 5.83 -0.52
CA PHE A 182 14.42 4.97 0.17
C PHE A 182 14.86 3.49 0.19
N GLU A 183 15.33 2.95 -0.93
CA GLU A 183 15.81 1.55 -0.96
C GLU A 183 17.01 1.33 -0.05
N ALA A 184 17.96 2.26 -0.01
CA ALA A 184 19.12 2.17 0.86
C ALA A 184 18.73 2.26 2.35
N HIS A 185 17.79 3.15 2.68
CA HIS A 185 17.18 3.23 4.01
C HIS A 185 16.50 1.92 4.39
N ASN A 186 15.68 1.36 3.49
CA ASN A 186 14.95 0.11 3.71
C ASN A 186 15.91 -1.07 3.96
N SER A 187 17.00 -1.19 3.19
CA SER A 187 18.00 -2.22 3.43
C SER A 187 18.68 -2.08 4.79
N ILE A 188 18.87 -0.86 5.29
CA ILE A 188 19.44 -0.59 6.61
C ILE A 188 18.43 -0.96 7.71
N VAL A 189 17.19 -0.47 7.64
CA VAL A 189 16.14 -0.79 8.64
C VAL A 189 15.83 -2.29 8.67
N ALA A 190 15.90 -2.98 7.54
CA ALA A 190 15.68 -4.42 7.45
C ALA A 190 16.65 -5.25 8.32
N LEU A 191 17.82 -4.71 8.67
CA LEU A 191 18.80 -5.35 9.55
C LEU A 191 18.25 -5.60 10.97
N ILE A 192 17.26 -4.81 11.42
CA ILE A 192 16.56 -5.06 12.69
C ILE A 192 15.92 -6.45 12.70
N GLY A 193 15.49 -6.93 11.53
CA GLY A 193 15.00 -8.30 11.35
C GLY A 193 13.51 -8.50 11.63
N VAL A 194 12.76 -7.42 11.89
CA VAL A 194 11.31 -7.45 12.14
C VAL A 194 10.54 -6.79 11.00
N PRO A 195 9.26 -7.12 10.77
CA PRO A 195 8.41 -6.41 9.81
C PRO A 195 8.37 -4.90 10.08
N TRP A 196 8.44 -4.11 9.01
CA TRP A 196 8.52 -2.65 9.12
C TRP A 196 7.49 -1.93 8.25
N TRP A 197 6.71 -1.05 8.87
CA TRP A 197 5.73 -0.20 8.22
C TRP A 197 6.22 1.24 8.14
N ASN A 198 5.68 2.00 7.19
CA ASN A 198 6.05 3.40 6.98
C ASN A 198 4.80 4.23 6.73
N VAL A 199 4.70 5.37 7.40
CA VAL A 199 3.72 6.43 7.11
C VAL A 199 4.45 7.54 6.38
N ILE A 200 3.74 8.27 5.54
CA ILE A 200 4.30 9.38 4.77
C ILE A 200 4.43 10.64 5.65
N GLY A 201 5.55 11.36 5.54
CA GLY A 201 5.75 12.71 6.05
C GLY A 201 5.87 13.75 4.94
N ASN A 202 6.00 15.02 5.31
CA ASN A 202 6.08 16.11 4.33
C ASN A 202 7.40 16.10 3.54
N HIS A 203 8.49 15.58 4.11
CA HIS A 203 9.76 15.41 3.41
C HIS A 203 9.80 14.18 2.50
N ASP A 204 8.83 13.28 2.63
CA ASP A 204 8.69 12.10 1.77
C ASP A 204 7.92 12.39 0.47
N LEU A 205 7.47 13.64 0.29
CA LEU A 205 6.77 14.11 -0.91
C LEU A 205 7.74 14.43 -2.05
N ASN A 206 7.31 14.10 -3.26
CA ASN A 206 7.97 14.46 -4.50
C ASN A 206 7.57 15.87 -4.93
N PHE A 207 8.39 16.86 -4.56
CA PHE A 207 8.14 18.27 -4.90
C PHE A 207 8.34 18.62 -6.38
N ASP A 208 8.84 17.71 -7.21
CA ASP A 208 8.87 17.88 -8.68
C ASP A 208 7.53 17.51 -9.34
N SER A 209 6.57 17.04 -8.55
CA SER A 209 5.24 16.67 -9.01
C SER A 209 4.41 17.87 -9.49
N PRO A 210 3.57 17.73 -10.53
CA PRO A 210 2.74 18.83 -11.04
C PRO A 210 1.65 19.30 -10.06
N GLY A 211 1.43 18.59 -8.95
CA GLY A 211 0.50 18.99 -7.90
C GLY A 211 0.34 17.91 -6.84
N ASP A 212 -0.40 18.25 -5.79
CA ASP A 212 -0.64 17.41 -4.60
C ASP A 212 -1.05 15.98 -4.94
N LYS A 213 -1.95 15.81 -5.92
CA LYS A 213 -2.44 14.50 -6.40
C LYS A 213 -1.32 13.50 -6.73
N HIS A 214 -0.18 13.97 -7.21
CA HIS A 214 0.92 13.12 -7.66
C HIS A 214 2.15 13.28 -6.76
N SER A 215 2.02 13.91 -5.60
CA SER A 215 3.16 14.23 -4.73
C SER A 215 3.70 13.01 -3.98
N ASP A 216 2.89 11.97 -3.81
CA ASP A 216 3.26 10.75 -3.10
C ASP A 216 3.64 9.57 -4.03
N GLU A 217 3.68 9.77 -5.34
CA GLU A 217 3.88 8.68 -6.33
C GLU A 217 5.16 7.86 -6.09
N THR A 218 6.22 8.51 -5.61
CA THR A 218 7.48 7.82 -5.24
C THR A 218 7.32 6.99 -3.96
N PHE A 219 6.59 7.51 -2.97
CA PHE A 219 6.24 6.79 -1.76
C PHE A 219 5.35 5.59 -2.09
N GLU A 220 4.31 5.78 -2.90
CA GLU A 220 3.39 4.72 -3.32
C GLU A 220 4.11 3.57 -4.04
N ARG A 221 5.10 3.90 -4.88
CA ARG A 221 5.93 2.89 -5.54
C ARG A 221 6.69 2.00 -4.55
N VAL A 222 7.19 2.57 -3.45
CA VAL A 222 8.10 1.89 -2.52
C VAL A 222 7.33 1.23 -1.36
N TYR A 223 6.35 1.92 -0.80
CA TYR A 223 5.68 1.55 0.45
C TYR A 223 4.18 1.22 0.27
N GLY A 224 3.56 1.69 -0.82
CA GLY A 224 2.15 1.47 -1.09
C GLY A 224 1.24 2.59 -0.56
N PRO A 225 0.07 2.27 0.01
CA PRO A 225 -0.91 3.29 0.37
C PRO A 225 -0.33 4.30 1.38
N ASN A 226 -0.63 5.58 1.17
CA ASN A 226 -0.15 6.67 2.02
C ASN A 226 -0.88 6.74 3.38
N TYR A 227 -2.01 6.05 3.52
CA TYR A 227 -2.65 5.72 4.81
C TYR A 227 -3.29 4.34 4.78
N TYR A 228 -3.26 3.67 5.94
CA TYR A 228 -3.81 2.33 6.12
C TYR A 228 -4.12 2.07 7.61
N ALA A 229 -4.72 0.92 7.89
CA ALA A 229 -5.15 0.54 9.24
C ALA A 229 -4.69 -0.87 9.60
N PHE A 230 -4.83 -1.19 10.89
CA PHE A 230 -4.61 -2.51 11.49
C PHE A 230 -5.85 -2.89 12.31
N THR A 231 -6.10 -4.18 12.49
CA THR A 231 -7.11 -4.72 13.43
C THR A 231 -6.55 -5.77 14.35
#